data_AF-A0A2M8CGW8-F1
#
_entry.id   AF-A0A2M8CGW8-F1
#
_cell.length_a   1.000
_cell.length_b   1.000
_cell.length_c   1.000
_cell.angle_alpha   90.00
_cell.angle_beta   90.00
_cell.angle_gamma   90.00
#
_symmetry.space_group_name_H-M   'P 1'
#
loop_
_entity.id
_entity.type
_entity.pdbx_description
1 polymer ?
#
loop_
_entity_poly.entity_id
_entity_poly.type
_entity_poly.pdbx_seq_one_letter_code
_entity_poly.pdbx_strand_id
1 'polypeptide(L)'
;TGFGSYYSGNYPPFYSGDDWTFGNMGGHCDGTLQWQSDGGQELKNRLNNPFFQWAGPGSFVDIVPDSVTHSMYPDVNNQNPDPNVDYMVFYEERSTPPCLEDDELTFYLNRAHEILYTYETQFLPNTTLHGKRPEGKSFIQMDIFTPTDSTSYWEHKYFMNYGVRVNLPIPD
;
A
#
# COMPACT_ATOMS: atom_id res chain seq x y z
N THR A 1 11.59 -14.50 -11.52
CA THR A 1 12.21 -13.38 -10.80
C THR A 1 11.11 -12.59 -10.14
N GLY A 2 11.17 -12.40 -8.81
CA GLY A 2 10.27 -11.48 -8.12
C GLY A 2 10.56 -10.08 -8.62
N PHE A 3 9.54 -9.39 -9.08
CA PHE A 3 9.72 -8.20 -9.89
C PHE A 3 9.90 -6.90 -9.07
N GLY A 4 10.20 -6.99 -7.78
CA GLY A 4 10.29 -5.84 -6.86
C GLY A 4 11.53 -4.96 -7.04
N SER A 5 12.08 -4.80 -8.24
CA SER A 5 13.41 -4.18 -8.42
C SER A 5 13.46 -2.88 -9.23
N TYR A 6 12.36 -2.27 -9.68
CA TYR A 6 12.42 -0.91 -10.25
C TYR A 6 11.19 -0.08 -9.87
N TYR A 7 11.43 0.92 -9.02
CA TYR A 7 10.43 1.56 -8.18
C TYR A 7 10.07 2.99 -8.62
N SER A 8 11.03 3.77 -9.11
CA SER A 8 10.80 5.14 -9.56
C SER A 8 10.12 5.15 -10.94
N GLY A 9 8.78 5.23 -10.95
CA GLY A 9 7.99 5.39 -12.17
C GLY A 9 6.83 4.41 -12.38
N ASN A 10 6.45 3.61 -11.36
CA ASN A 10 5.25 2.77 -11.45
C ASN A 10 3.96 3.49 -11.06
N TYR A 11 4.04 4.60 -10.31
CA TYR A 11 2.88 5.32 -9.79
C TYR A 11 3.08 6.84 -9.93
N PRO A 12 2.01 7.64 -10.00
CA PRO A 12 2.09 9.08 -9.84
C PRO A 12 2.81 9.42 -8.52
N PRO A 13 3.86 10.27 -8.53
CA PRO A 13 4.54 10.66 -7.31
C PRO A 13 3.63 11.50 -6.42
N PHE A 14 3.95 11.56 -5.12
CA PHE A 14 3.49 12.63 -4.24
C PHE A 14 4.43 13.82 -4.44
N TYR A 15 3.88 15.01 -4.56
CA TYR A 15 4.62 16.26 -4.69
C TYR A 15 4.67 16.99 -3.36
N SER A 16 5.62 17.91 -3.22
CA SER A 16 5.68 18.79 -2.04
C SER A 16 4.35 19.51 -1.83
N GLY A 17 3.78 19.35 -0.63
CA GLY A 17 2.46 19.86 -0.25
C GLY A 17 1.30 18.91 -0.51
N ASP A 18 1.55 17.72 -1.06
CA ASP A 18 0.60 16.60 -1.05
C ASP A 18 0.58 15.94 0.34
N ASP A 19 0.32 16.73 1.38
CA ASP A 19 0.27 16.26 2.76
C ASP A 19 -1.18 15.88 3.07
N TRP A 20 -1.42 14.63 3.47
CA TRP A 20 -2.77 14.09 3.63
C TRP A 20 -3.05 13.70 5.08
N THR A 21 -4.24 14.05 5.54
CA THR A 21 -4.70 13.65 6.87
C THR A 21 -4.96 12.13 6.88
N PHE A 22 -4.58 11.47 7.96
CA PHE A 22 -4.99 10.08 8.22
C PHE A 22 -6.48 10.03 8.61
N GLY A 23 -7.21 9.05 8.08
CA GLY A 23 -8.58 8.78 8.51
C GLY A 23 -9.45 8.37 7.34
N ASN A 24 -10.73 8.75 7.38
CA ASN A 24 -11.69 8.51 6.31
C ASN A 24 -12.17 9.86 5.78
N MET A 25 -11.72 10.21 4.58
CA MET A 25 -12.00 11.48 3.89
C MET A 25 -11.54 12.71 4.70
N GLY A 26 -10.37 12.62 5.34
CA GLY A 26 -9.79 13.69 6.17
C GLY A 26 -9.34 14.94 5.41
N GLY A 27 -9.08 14.82 4.11
CA GLY A 27 -8.54 15.89 3.25
C GLY A 27 -7.03 16.05 3.40
N HIS A 28 -6.52 17.15 2.84
CA HIS A 28 -5.14 17.58 3.06
C HIS A 28 -4.95 18.09 4.49
N CYS A 29 -3.70 18.08 4.95
CA CYS A 29 -3.35 18.59 6.28
C CYS A 29 -3.56 20.10 6.44
N ASP A 30 -3.57 20.85 5.34
CA ASP A 30 -3.88 22.29 5.32
C ASP A 30 -5.41 22.58 5.41
N GLY A 31 -6.23 21.52 5.48
CA GLY A 31 -7.69 21.61 5.55
C GLY A 31 -8.39 21.71 4.19
N THR A 32 -7.65 21.68 3.07
CA THR A 32 -8.24 21.60 1.74
C THR A 32 -8.69 20.17 1.41
N LEU A 33 -9.59 20.03 0.42
CA LEU A 33 -10.15 18.74 -0.02
C LEU A 33 -10.77 17.89 1.11
N GLN A 34 -11.21 18.52 2.21
CA GLN A 34 -11.92 17.85 3.28
C GLN A 34 -13.14 17.10 2.73
N TRP A 35 -13.38 15.88 3.22
CA TRP A 35 -14.47 14.99 2.79
C TRP A 35 -14.31 14.41 1.37
N GLN A 36 -13.14 14.56 0.74
CA GLN A 36 -12.90 14.04 -0.62
C GLN A 36 -11.93 12.86 -0.65
N SER A 37 -10.84 12.91 0.11
CA SER A 37 -9.82 11.85 0.16
C SER A 37 -9.05 11.91 1.49
N ASP A 38 -8.11 11.00 1.68
CA ASP A 38 -7.19 10.92 2.83
C ASP A 38 -5.94 10.15 2.40
N GLY A 39 -4.92 10.09 3.26
CA GLY A 39 -3.65 9.43 2.91
C GLY A 39 -3.82 7.95 2.55
N GLY A 40 -4.73 7.23 3.22
CA GLY A 40 -5.05 5.84 2.90
C GLY A 40 -5.72 5.69 1.54
N GLN A 41 -6.65 6.59 1.20
CA GLN A 41 -7.29 6.63 -0.12
C GLN A 41 -6.30 6.95 -1.24
N GLU A 42 -5.40 7.90 -1.04
CA GLU A 42 -4.39 8.25 -2.04
C GLU A 42 -3.39 7.13 -2.31
N LEU A 43 -2.96 6.41 -1.26
CA LEU A 43 -2.16 5.20 -1.38
C LEU A 43 -2.92 4.11 -2.13
N LYS A 44 -4.17 3.84 -1.73
CA LYS A 44 -5.04 2.84 -2.38
C LYS A 44 -5.22 3.14 -3.87
N ASN A 45 -5.52 4.40 -4.20
CA ASN A 45 -5.75 4.84 -5.56
C ASN A 45 -4.52 4.57 -6.43
N ARG A 46 -3.31 4.89 -5.94
CA ARG A 46 -2.07 4.63 -6.66
C ARG A 46 -1.78 3.13 -6.79
N LEU A 47 -1.86 2.37 -5.70
CA LEU A 47 -1.55 0.92 -5.69
C LEU A 47 -2.48 0.11 -6.62
N ASN A 48 -3.75 0.52 -6.76
CA ASN A 48 -4.69 -0.10 -7.69
C ASN A 48 -4.55 0.40 -9.13
N ASN A 49 -3.86 1.52 -9.37
CA ASN A 49 -3.72 2.15 -10.69
C ASN A 49 -2.25 2.48 -11.03
N PRO A 50 -1.36 1.47 -11.14
CA PRO A 50 0.01 1.70 -11.61
C PRO A 50 0.03 2.15 -13.09
N PHE A 51 1.01 2.98 -13.46
CA PHE A 51 1.29 3.35 -14.85
C PHE A 51 1.54 2.13 -15.74
N PHE A 52 2.15 1.09 -15.17
CA PHE A 52 2.38 -0.19 -15.84
C PHE A 52 1.63 -1.29 -15.09
N GLN A 53 0.44 -1.62 -15.56
CA GLN A 53 -0.31 -2.75 -15.02
C GLN A 53 0.24 -4.06 -15.61
N TRP A 54 0.93 -4.84 -14.78
CA TRP A 54 1.54 -6.12 -15.20
C TRP A 54 0.54 -7.27 -15.42
N ALA A 55 -0.73 -7.01 -15.15
CA ALA A 55 -1.86 -7.81 -15.58
C ALA A 55 -3.00 -6.84 -15.90
N GLY A 56 -3.09 -6.39 -17.16
CA GLY A 56 -4.20 -5.54 -17.64
C GLY A 56 -5.58 -6.14 -17.34
N PRO A 57 -6.69 -5.40 -17.59
CA PRO A 57 -8.04 -5.86 -17.30
C PRO A 57 -8.27 -7.27 -17.86
N GLY A 58 -8.78 -8.15 -17.01
CA GLY A 58 -8.97 -9.56 -17.31
C GLY A 58 -9.76 -10.24 -16.20
N SER A 59 -10.24 -11.44 -16.48
CA SER A 59 -10.94 -12.24 -15.48
C SER A 59 -9.94 -12.99 -14.62
N PHE A 60 -10.25 -13.11 -13.34
CA PHE A 60 -9.46 -13.86 -12.38
C PHE A 60 -10.27 -15.02 -11.85
N VAL A 61 -9.64 -16.18 -11.72
CA VAL A 61 -10.19 -17.35 -11.06
C VAL A 61 -9.34 -17.70 -9.85
N ASP A 62 -9.91 -18.50 -8.95
CA ASP A 62 -9.21 -18.99 -7.75
C ASP A 62 -8.63 -17.82 -6.93
N ILE A 63 -9.54 -16.94 -6.49
CA ILE A 63 -9.23 -15.71 -5.77
C ILE A 63 -8.83 -16.06 -4.33
N VAL A 64 -7.71 -15.49 -3.89
CA VAL A 64 -7.16 -15.63 -2.53
C VAL A 64 -7.11 -14.25 -1.87
N PRO A 65 -7.94 -14.00 -0.86
CA PRO A 65 -7.82 -12.81 -0.03
C PRO A 65 -6.65 -12.97 0.95
N ASP A 66 -5.95 -11.89 1.24
CA ASP A 66 -4.97 -11.80 2.32
C ASP A 66 -4.99 -10.41 2.96
N SER A 67 -4.39 -10.27 4.14
CA SER A 67 -4.34 -9.02 4.88
C SER A 67 -2.97 -8.77 5.50
N VAL A 68 -2.65 -7.48 5.67
CA VAL A 68 -1.41 -7.01 6.27
C VAL A 68 -1.69 -5.92 7.30
N THR A 69 -0.99 -6.01 8.43
CA THR A 69 -0.94 -4.98 9.48
C THR A 69 0.51 -4.56 9.73
N HIS A 70 0.71 -3.43 10.41
CA HIS A 70 2.03 -2.91 10.78
C HIS A 70 2.91 -3.94 11.49
N SER A 71 2.36 -4.67 12.46
CA SER A 71 3.08 -5.66 13.27
C SER A 71 3.68 -6.81 12.46
N MET A 72 3.17 -7.08 11.26
CA MET A 72 3.69 -8.09 10.36
C MET A 72 4.92 -7.59 9.57
N TYR A 73 5.07 -6.27 9.44
CA TYR A 73 6.11 -5.63 8.66
C TYR A 73 6.83 -4.50 9.41
N PRO A 74 7.61 -4.82 10.47
CA PRO A 74 8.51 -3.85 11.09
C PRO A 74 9.60 -3.39 10.12
N ASP A 75 9.98 -2.12 10.15
CA ASP A 75 11.15 -1.60 9.43
C ASP A 75 12.45 -1.91 10.20
N VAL A 76 12.77 -3.20 10.33
CA VAL A 76 13.85 -3.73 11.17
C VAL A 76 15.25 -3.19 10.86
N ASN A 77 15.45 -2.63 9.66
CA ASN A 77 16.74 -2.11 9.22
C ASN A 77 16.74 -0.58 9.10
N ASN A 78 15.69 0.10 9.59
CA ASN A 78 15.51 1.55 9.50
C ASN A 78 15.80 2.03 8.08
N GLN A 79 15.16 1.37 7.11
CA GLN A 79 15.42 1.64 5.70
C GLN A 79 14.86 3.01 5.28
N ASN A 80 14.04 3.65 6.11
CA ASN A 80 13.84 5.09 6.10
C ASN A 80 14.76 5.77 7.14
N PRO A 81 15.62 6.73 6.79
CA PRO A 81 16.34 7.53 7.77
C PRO A 81 15.45 8.49 8.59
N ASP A 82 14.16 8.63 8.26
CA ASP A 82 13.22 9.42 9.07
C ASP A 82 13.02 8.79 10.46
N PRO A 83 13.25 9.52 11.56
CA PRO A 83 13.13 9.01 12.92
C PRO A 83 11.71 8.59 13.33
N ASN A 84 10.68 8.82 12.51
CA ASN A 84 9.28 8.56 12.87
C ASN A 84 8.65 7.34 12.15
N VAL A 85 9.41 6.60 11.33
CA VAL A 85 8.85 5.47 10.56
C VAL A 85 9.41 4.14 11.06
N ASP A 86 8.70 3.51 12.00
CA ASP A 86 9.07 2.22 12.59
C ASP A 86 8.58 0.99 11.80
N TYR A 87 7.64 1.18 10.87
CA TYR A 87 6.92 0.11 10.18
C TYR A 87 6.76 0.40 8.69
N MET A 88 6.71 -0.66 7.88
CA MET A 88 6.45 -0.59 6.42
C MET A 88 4.98 -0.33 6.07
N VAL A 89 4.11 -0.40 7.08
CA VAL A 89 2.69 -0.09 7.01
C VAL A 89 2.44 0.92 8.10
N PHE A 90 1.76 2.01 7.78
CA PHE A 90 1.61 3.13 8.70
C PHE A 90 1.10 2.69 10.07
N TYR A 91 1.80 3.13 11.11
CA TYR A 91 1.44 2.97 12.51
C TYR A 91 2.00 4.13 13.33
N GLU A 92 1.17 4.73 14.18
CA GLU A 92 1.59 5.78 15.10
C GLU A 92 0.82 5.71 16.43
N GLU A 93 1.53 5.68 17.55
CA GLU A 93 0.95 5.74 18.90
C GLU A 93 0.62 7.19 19.29
N ARG A 94 -0.53 7.72 18.82
CA ARG A 94 -1.02 9.06 19.20
C ARG A 94 -2.54 9.14 19.32
N SER A 95 -3.00 10.19 20.01
CA SER A 95 -4.42 10.51 20.22
C SER A 95 -5.00 11.51 19.22
N THR A 96 -4.16 12.18 18.44
CA THR A 96 -4.57 13.13 17.40
C THR A 96 -4.38 12.50 16.02
N PRO A 97 -5.31 12.69 15.07
CA PRO A 97 -5.14 12.22 13.70
C PRO A 97 -3.82 12.75 13.11
N PRO A 98 -2.94 11.87 12.60
CA PRO A 98 -1.67 12.29 12.04
C PRO A 98 -1.85 12.93 10.66
N CYS A 99 -0.93 13.83 10.34
CA CYS A 99 -0.72 14.34 9.01
C CYS A 99 0.40 13.51 8.38
N LEU A 100 0.16 12.92 7.21
CA LEU A 100 1.15 12.16 6.46
C LEU A 100 1.78 13.08 5.40
N GLU A 101 3.07 13.34 5.54
CA GLU A 101 3.83 14.16 4.60
C GLU A 101 4.09 13.42 3.28
N ASP A 102 4.42 14.15 2.21
CA ASP A 102 4.59 13.59 0.87
C ASP A 102 5.70 12.52 0.77
N ASP A 103 6.75 12.64 1.58
CA ASP A 103 7.85 11.69 1.66
C ASP A 103 7.48 10.42 2.44
N GLU A 104 6.71 10.53 3.51
CA GLU A 104 6.12 9.41 4.24
C GLU A 104 5.16 8.62 3.36
N LEU A 105 4.26 9.31 2.65
CA LEU A 105 3.34 8.69 1.71
C LEU A 105 4.08 7.98 0.59
N THR A 106 5.15 8.60 0.09
CA THR A 106 6.05 7.96 -0.88
C THR A 106 6.67 6.71 -0.28
N PHE A 107 7.20 6.76 0.94
CA PHE A 107 7.73 5.57 1.62
C PHE A 107 6.69 4.45 1.74
N TYR A 108 5.48 4.73 2.22
CA TYR A 108 4.45 3.70 2.41
C TYR A 108 3.95 3.12 1.10
N LEU A 109 3.85 3.94 0.04
CA LEU A 109 3.58 3.46 -1.30
C LEU A 109 4.63 2.42 -1.72
N ASN A 110 5.90 2.70 -1.41
CA ASN A 110 7.03 1.85 -1.74
C ASN A 110 7.00 0.51 -1.06
N ARG A 111 6.79 0.55 0.24
CA ARG A 111 6.71 -0.68 1.01
C ARG A 111 5.47 -1.49 0.69
N ALA A 112 4.33 -0.84 0.48
CA ALA A 112 3.12 -1.55 0.06
C ALA A 112 3.34 -2.28 -1.27
N HIS A 113 3.93 -1.64 -2.29
CA HIS A 113 4.22 -2.32 -3.55
C HIS A 113 5.19 -3.50 -3.38
N GLU A 114 6.26 -3.36 -2.60
CA GLU A 114 7.19 -4.46 -2.33
C GLU A 114 6.46 -5.66 -1.68
N ILE A 115 5.62 -5.38 -0.68
CA ILE A 115 4.77 -6.37 0.00
C ILE A 115 3.83 -7.06 -1.00
N LEU A 116 3.15 -6.29 -1.84
CA LEU A 116 2.10 -6.78 -2.74
C LEU A 116 2.63 -7.65 -3.87
N TYR A 117 3.79 -7.32 -4.43
CA TYR A 117 4.28 -7.92 -5.67
C TYR A 117 5.41 -8.94 -5.48
N THR A 118 6.05 -8.96 -4.31
CA THR A 118 7.04 -9.99 -3.95
C THR A 118 6.33 -11.27 -3.52
N TYR A 119 6.85 -12.43 -3.95
CA TYR A 119 6.28 -13.71 -3.57
C TYR A 119 6.47 -13.98 -2.07
N GLU A 120 5.55 -14.72 -1.46
CA GLU A 120 5.63 -15.17 -0.06
C GLU A 120 6.84 -16.06 0.24
N THR A 121 7.50 -16.58 -0.79
CA THR A 121 8.73 -17.37 -0.73
C THR A 121 10.00 -16.53 -0.94
N GLN A 122 9.87 -15.22 -1.13
CA GLN A 122 10.97 -14.31 -1.46
C GLN A 122 11.08 -13.18 -0.44
N PHE A 123 12.32 -12.84 -0.09
CA PHE A 123 12.62 -11.71 0.77
C PHE A 123 12.28 -10.38 0.09
N LEU A 124 11.69 -9.44 0.84
CA LEU A 124 11.57 -8.05 0.41
C LEU A 124 12.98 -7.42 0.34
N PRO A 125 13.20 -6.43 -0.54
CA PRO A 125 14.49 -5.76 -0.69
C PRO A 125 15.06 -5.26 0.64
N ASN A 126 16.30 -5.66 0.94
CA ASN A 126 17.05 -5.27 2.15
C ASN A 126 16.39 -5.67 3.49
N THR A 127 15.45 -6.61 3.51
CA THR A 127 14.79 -7.09 4.75
C THR A 127 15.03 -8.59 4.96
N THR A 128 14.59 -9.09 6.11
CA THR A 128 14.40 -10.53 6.37
C THR A 128 12.94 -10.96 6.26
N LEU A 129 12.05 -10.05 5.87
CA LEU A 129 10.62 -10.29 5.72
C LEU A 129 10.32 -10.79 4.30
N HIS A 130 9.22 -11.52 4.14
CA HIS A 130 8.78 -12.00 2.83
C HIS A 130 7.63 -11.15 2.29
N GLY A 131 7.44 -11.19 0.96
CA GLY A 131 6.25 -10.63 0.32
C GLY A 131 4.96 -11.36 0.67
N LYS A 132 3.86 -10.93 0.07
CA LYS A 132 2.52 -11.51 0.28
C LYS A 132 1.91 -12.19 -0.92
N ARG A 133 2.52 -12.07 -2.08
CA ARG A 133 1.98 -12.67 -3.29
C ARG A 133 2.10 -14.20 -3.23
N PRO A 134 1.01 -14.97 -3.30
CA PRO A 134 1.12 -16.42 -3.37
C PRO A 134 1.70 -16.86 -4.71
N GLU A 135 2.37 -18.01 -4.73
CA GLU A 135 2.96 -18.55 -5.96
C GLU A 135 1.88 -18.81 -7.05
N GLY A 136 2.18 -18.44 -8.29
CA GLY A 136 1.25 -18.59 -9.43
C GLY A 136 0.05 -17.62 -9.44
N LYS A 137 -0.09 -16.76 -8.43
CA LYS A 137 -1.14 -15.74 -8.38
C LYS A 137 -0.65 -14.40 -8.89
N SER A 138 -1.56 -13.53 -9.30
CA SER A 138 -1.31 -12.13 -9.65
C SER A 138 -2.14 -11.23 -8.76
N PHE A 139 -1.63 -10.04 -8.44
CA PHE A 139 -2.39 -9.01 -7.73
C PHE A 139 -3.59 -8.57 -8.56
N ILE A 140 -4.76 -8.48 -7.91
CA ILE A 140 -6.00 -8.02 -8.52
C ILE A 140 -6.25 -6.57 -8.10
N GLN A 141 -6.39 -6.36 -6.79
CA GLN A 141 -6.70 -5.08 -6.17
C GLN A 141 -6.45 -5.16 -4.66
N MET A 142 -6.39 -4.01 -4.01
CA MET A 142 -6.40 -3.89 -2.57
C MET A 142 -7.34 -2.79 -2.07
N ASP A 143 -7.65 -2.87 -0.78
CA ASP A 143 -8.25 -1.80 -0.01
C ASP A 143 -7.34 -1.45 1.18
N ILE A 144 -7.45 -0.21 1.64
CA ILE A 144 -6.76 0.28 2.83
C ILE A 144 -7.84 0.72 3.80
N PHE A 145 -7.88 0.06 4.95
CA PHE A 145 -8.74 0.45 6.05
C PHE A 145 -7.98 1.39 6.99
N THR A 146 -8.57 2.56 7.21
CA THR A 146 -8.14 3.63 8.10
C THR A 146 -9.17 3.82 9.20
N PRO A 147 -8.91 3.38 10.45
CA PRO A 147 -9.83 3.63 11.56
C PRO A 147 -9.93 5.14 11.84
N THR A 148 -11.15 5.67 11.89
CA THR A 148 -11.41 7.11 12.11
C THR A 148 -11.39 7.53 13.58
N ASP A 149 -11.68 6.60 14.48
CA ASP A 149 -11.92 6.88 15.90
C ASP A 149 -11.04 6.01 16.81
N SER A 150 -9.74 5.95 16.52
CA SER A 150 -8.82 5.27 17.41
C SER A 150 -8.32 6.20 18.50
N THR A 151 -8.55 5.84 19.75
CA THR A 151 -8.14 6.64 20.91
C THR A 151 -6.69 6.40 21.34
N SER A 152 -5.97 5.48 20.69
CA SER A 152 -4.67 5.01 21.20
C SER A 152 -3.59 4.85 20.13
N TYR A 153 -3.96 4.56 18.89
CA TYR A 153 -3.01 4.39 17.80
C TYR A 153 -3.67 4.55 16.43
N TRP A 154 -2.94 5.01 15.43
CA TRP A 154 -3.42 5.10 14.06
C TRP A 154 -2.72 4.04 13.24
N GLU A 155 -3.45 3.19 12.51
CA GLU A 155 -2.84 2.13 11.71
C GLU A 155 -3.54 1.94 10.37
N HIS A 156 -2.77 1.74 9.30
CA HIS A 156 -3.31 1.20 8.07
C HIS A 156 -3.46 -0.32 8.16
N LYS A 157 -4.56 -0.86 7.62
CA LYS A 157 -4.70 -2.30 7.33
C LYS A 157 -4.92 -2.49 5.86
N TYR A 158 -4.07 -3.30 5.24
CA TYR A 158 -4.20 -3.62 3.83
C TYR A 158 -4.99 -4.90 3.67
N PHE A 159 -5.98 -4.88 2.78
CA PHE A 159 -6.77 -6.05 2.37
C PHE A 159 -6.54 -6.27 0.89
N MET A 160 -5.98 -7.40 0.52
CA MET A 160 -5.44 -7.65 -0.80
C MET A 160 -6.14 -8.84 -1.41
N ASN A 161 -6.36 -8.83 -2.72
CA ASN A 161 -6.88 -9.97 -3.45
C ASN A 161 -5.89 -10.39 -4.53
N TYR A 162 -5.61 -11.69 -4.57
CA TYR A 162 -4.78 -12.33 -5.58
C TYR A 162 -5.59 -13.35 -6.36
N GLY A 163 -5.21 -13.66 -7.61
CA GLY A 163 -5.90 -14.68 -8.39
C GLY A 163 -5.08 -15.18 -9.58
N VAL A 164 -5.54 -16.26 -10.19
CA VAL A 164 -4.99 -16.74 -11.47
C VAL A 164 -5.66 -15.96 -12.59
N ARG A 165 -4.86 -15.27 -13.39
CA ARG A 165 -5.36 -14.55 -14.56
C ARG A 165 -5.77 -15.56 -15.63
N VAL A 166 -6.97 -15.40 -16.18
CA VAL A 166 -7.44 -16.17 -17.34
C VAL A 166 -7.81 -15.23 -18.48
N ASN A 167 -7.41 -15.58 -19.69
CA ASN A 167 -7.94 -14.94 -20.89
C ASN A 167 -9.26 -15.65 -21.21
N LEU A 168 -10.39 -14.98 -20.94
CA LEU A 168 -11.67 -15.48 -21.43
C LEU A 168 -11.77 -15.16 -22.93
N PRO A 169 -11.98 -16.15 -23.80
CA PRO A 169 -12.35 -15.85 -25.18
C PRO A 169 -13.68 -15.08 -25.19
N ILE A 170 -13.78 -14.07 -26.06
CA ILE A 170 -15.05 -13.41 -26.31
C ILE A 170 -15.97 -14.46 -26.97
N PRO A 171 -17.17 -14.73 -26.45
CA PRO A 171 -18.11 -15.63 -27.11
C PRO A 171 -18.43 -15.11 -28.51
N ASP A 172 -18.42 -16.01 -29.50
CA ASP A 172 -18.80 -15.73 -30.89
C ASP A 172 -20.21 -15.13 -31.02
#